data_AF-A0A2N6FX96-F1
#
_entry.id   AF-A0A2N6FX96-F1
#
_cell.length_a   1.000
_cell.length_b   1.000
_cell.length_c   1.000
_cell.angle_alpha   90.00
_cell.angle_beta   90.00
_cell.angle_gamma   90.00
#
_symmetry.space_group_name_H-M   'P 1'
#
loop_
_entity.id
_entity.type
_entity.pdbx_description
1 polymer ?
#
loop_
_entity_poly.entity_id
_entity_poly.type
_entity_poly.pdbx_seq_one_letter_code
_entity_poly.pdbx_strand_id
1 'polypeptide(L)'
;MNKIIKFLFIIYMLFCIQVSLALDIPKKYIGDWNISYIEQQGFPWWSQIKYPVKLFITPEEIRIIDQYGYKCSVSKYRYDEEIDVLVFSHCGIGQKSKNSFEIMQVMTVDLEGKLQGRVKSYKTFFQWCGEKLK
;
A
#
# COMPACT_ATOMS: atom_id res chain seq x y z
N MET A 1 13.40 24.69 44.90
CA MET A 1 13.24 24.29 43.48
C MET A 1 11.76 23.96 43.24
N ASN A 2 11.06 24.84 42.52
CA ASN A 2 9.60 24.98 42.56
C ASN A 2 8.86 23.76 41.99
N LYS A 3 7.93 23.16 42.75
CA LYS A 3 7.10 22.00 42.31
C LYS A 3 6.35 22.28 41.00
N ILE A 4 6.03 23.54 40.73
CA ILE A 4 5.37 24.02 39.51
C ILE A 4 6.24 23.81 38.25
N ILE A 5 7.56 23.99 38.36
CA ILE A 5 8.50 23.80 37.24
C ILE A 5 8.58 22.32 36.85
N LYS A 6 8.59 21.42 37.84
CA LYS A 6 8.55 19.96 37.58
C LYS A 6 7.25 19.53 36.90
N PHE A 7 6.12 20.13 37.28
CA PHE A 7 4.81 19.78 36.72
C PHE A 7 4.66 20.27 35.26
N LEU A 8 5.14 21.48 34.95
CA LEU A 8 5.18 22.01 33.59
C LEU A 8 6.10 21.19 32.67
N PHE A 9 7.23 20.69 33.20
CA PHE A 9 8.14 19.83 32.43
C PHE A 9 7.51 18.48 32.09
N ILE A 10 6.70 17.90 32.99
CA ILE A 10 5.98 16.64 32.76
C ILE A 10 4.87 16.83 31.71
N ILE A 11 4.14 17.95 31.76
CA ILE A 11 3.10 18.27 30.75
C ILE A 11 3.75 18.50 29.38
N TYR A 12 4.90 19.19 29.31
CA TYR A 12 5.63 19.40 28.05
C TYR A 12 6.17 18.08 27.47
N MET A 13 6.69 17.19 28.31
CA MET A 13 7.15 15.85 27.89
C MET A 13 5.98 14.95 27.44
N LEU A 14 4.80 15.07 28.04
CA LEU A 14 3.58 14.38 27.61
C LEU A 14 3.03 14.91 26.28
N PHE A 15 3.23 16.19 25.97
CA PHE A 15 2.82 16.78 24.70
C PHE A 15 3.74 16.41 23.51
N CYS A 16 4.95 15.91 23.77
CA CYS A 16 5.94 15.60 22.74
C CYS A 16 5.86 14.15 22.18
N ILE A 17 4.94 13.30 22.61
CA ILE A 17 4.93 11.86 22.22
C ILE A 17 3.71 11.48 21.35
N GLN A 18 3.27 12.37 20.47
CA GLN A 18 2.37 11.99 19.37
C GLN A 18 2.89 12.52 18.04
N VAL A 19 4.13 12.16 17.70
CA VAL A 19 4.50 12.08 16.28
C VAL A 19 3.86 10.81 15.76
N SER A 20 2.61 10.90 15.31
CA SER A 20 2.05 9.86 14.44
C SER A 20 2.98 9.74 13.25
N LEU A 21 3.55 8.56 13.08
CA LEU A 21 4.45 8.23 11.99
C LEU A 21 3.60 8.15 10.71
N ALA A 22 3.29 9.31 10.12
CA ALA A 22 2.56 9.37 8.86
C ALA A 22 3.40 8.64 7.80
N LEU A 23 2.75 7.82 6.98
CA LEU A 23 3.40 7.24 5.81
C LEU A 23 3.86 8.38 4.91
N ASP A 24 5.11 8.32 4.47
CA ASP A 24 5.64 9.25 3.47
C ASP A 24 5.12 8.84 2.07
N ILE A 25 3.83 9.10 1.85
CA ILE A 25 3.11 8.78 0.62
C ILE A 25 2.51 10.06 0.05
N PRO A 26 2.78 10.40 -1.23
CA PRO A 26 2.19 11.56 -1.86
C PRO A 26 0.66 11.51 -1.89
N LYS A 27 0.02 12.67 -1.70
CA LYS A 27 -1.45 12.82 -1.67
C LYS A 27 -2.18 12.25 -2.90
N LYS A 28 -1.51 12.16 -4.06
CA LYS A 28 -2.10 11.58 -5.28
C LYS A 28 -2.44 10.10 -5.15
N TYR A 29 -1.73 9.35 -4.28
CA TYR A 29 -2.04 7.95 -4.01
C TYR A 29 -3.11 7.78 -2.92
N ILE A 30 -3.31 8.78 -2.06
CA ILE A 30 -4.24 8.71 -0.93
C ILE A 30 -5.68 8.67 -1.44
N GLY A 31 -6.44 7.70 -0.93
CA GLY A 31 -7.85 7.51 -1.21
C GLY A 31 -8.24 6.04 -1.27
N ASP A 32 -9.52 5.84 -1.57
CA ASP A 32 -10.10 4.52 -1.78
C ASP A 32 -10.19 4.27 -3.28
N TRP A 33 -9.78 3.09 -3.72
CA TRP A 33 -9.62 2.76 -5.13
C TRP A 33 -10.29 1.43 -5.45
N ASN A 34 -11.05 1.41 -6.53
CA ASN A 34 -11.52 0.19 -7.17
C ASN A 34 -10.50 -0.22 -8.24
N ILE A 35 -10.02 -1.46 -8.16
CA ILE A 35 -8.99 -1.97 -9.07
C ILE A 35 -9.63 -2.96 -10.05
N SER A 36 -9.33 -2.75 -11.33
CA SER A 36 -9.72 -3.63 -12.43
C SER A 36 -8.48 -4.24 -13.07
N TYR A 37 -8.58 -5.51 -13.47
CA TYR A 37 -7.51 -6.15 -14.22
C TYR A 37 -7.45 -5.59 -15.65
N ILE A 38 -6.25 -5.55 -16.22
CA ILE A 38 -6.05 -5.27 -17.64
C ILE A 38 -5.80 -6.61 -18.33
N GLU A 39 -6.63 -6.97 -19.30
CA GLU A 39 -6.46 -8.20 -20.08
C GLU A 39 -5.14 -8.15 -20.87
N GLN A 40 -4.37 -9.24 -20.81
CA GLN A 40 -3.08 -9.36 -21.47
C GLN A 40 -3.01 -10.67 -22.26
N GLN A 41 -2.63 -10.58 -23.54
CA GLN A 41 -2.44 -11.77 -24.37
C GLN A 41 -1.38 -12.70 -23.78
N GLY A 42 -1.66 -14.00 -23.81
CA GLY A 42 -0.76 -15.02 -23.26
C GLY A 42 -0.81 -15.15 -21.74
N PHE A 43 -1.71 -14.42 -21.06
CA PHE A 43 -1.90 -14.53 -19.62
C PHE A 43 -3.27 -15.11 -19.25
N PRO A 44 -3.35 -16.38 -18.82
CA PRO A 44 -4.64 -16.94 -18.45
C PRO A 44 -5.14 -16.37 -17.13
N TRP A 45 -6.40 -15.94 -17.09
CA TRP A 45 -7.05 -15.36 -15.90
C TRP A 45 -7.05 -16.30 -14.67
N TRP A 46 -6.85 -17.61 -14.87
CA TRP A 46 -6.73 -18.61 -13.80
C TRP A 46 -5.32 -18.74 -13.23
N SER A 47 -4.32 -18.06 -13.78
CA SER A 47 -3.02 -17.93 -13.11
C SER A 47 -3.23 -17.12 -11.83
N GLN A 48 -3.17 -17.81 -10.70
CA GLN A 48 -3.53 -17.41 -9.33
C GLN A 48 -2.70 -16.24 -8.78
N ILE A 49 -2.62 -15.11 -9.48
CA ILE A 49 -1.89 -13.93 -9.03
C ILE A 49 -2.77 -13.16 -8.08
N LYS A 50 -2.29 -12.92 -6.86
CA LYS A 50 -2.98 -12.08 -5.88
C LYS A 50 -2.77 -10.61 -6.24
N TYR A 51 -3.87 -9.89 -6.40
CA TYR A 51 -3.87 -8.45 -6.65
C TYR A 51 -5.01 -7.81 -5.84
N PRO A 52 -4.87 -6.54 -5.44
CA PRO A 52 -5.98 -5.83 -4.80
C PRO A 52 -7.11 -5.65 -5.80
N VAL A 53 -8.35 -5.99 -5.45
CA VAL A 53 -9.57 -5.51 -6.14
C VAL A 53 -10.10 -4.23 -5.51
N LYS A 54 -9.78 -4.00 -4.23
CA LYS A 54 -9.96 -2.72 -3.54
C LYS A 54 -8.69 -2.35 -2.80
N LEU A 55 -8.33 -1.09 -2.87
CA LEU A 55 -7.14 -0.54 -2.25
C LEU A 55 -7.50 0.73 -1.49
N PHE A 56 -7.14 0.80 -0.23
CA PHE A 56 -7.40 1.92 0.67
C PHE A 56 -6.04 2.46 1.12
N ILE A 57 -5.73 3.69 0.76
CA ILE A 57 -4.47 4.34 1.13
C ILE A 57 -4.81 5.56 1.96
N THR A 58 -4.38 5.56 3.22
CA THR A 58 -4.47 6.70 4.12
C THR A 58 -3.06 7.16 4.51
N PRO A 59 -2.91 8.33 5.15
CA PRO A 59 -1.63 8.73 5.74
C PRO A 59 -1.12 7.78 6.83
N GLU A 60 -1.90 6.83 7.31
CA GLU A 60 -1.54 5.94 8.42
C GLU A 60 -1.36 4.47 7.99
N GLU A 61 -2.04 4.03 6.94
CA GLU A 61 -1.96 2.64 6.48
C GLU A 61 -2.31 2.47 5.00
N ILE A 62 -1.88 1.33 4.45
CA ILE A 62 -2.38 0.80 3.19
C ILE A 62 -3.13 -0.49 3.50
N ARG A 63 -4.41 -0.57 3.15
CA ARG A 63 -5.24 -1.78 3.25
C ARG A 63 -5.67 -2.25 1.88
N ILE A 64 -5.77 -3.56 1.71
CA ILE A 64 -6.26 -4.18 0.47
C ILE A 64 -7.34 -5.21 0.75
N ILE A 65 -8.20 -5.39 -0.25
CA ILE A 65 -9.08 -6.55 -0.40
C ILE A 65 -8.70 -7.21 -1.71
N ASP A 66 -8.34 -8.49 -1.68
CA ASP A 66 -7.95 -9.25 -2.88
C ASP A 66 -9.15 -9.88 -3.60
N GLN A 67 -8.89 -10.52 -4.74
CA GLN A 67 -9.93 -11.15 -5.58
C GLN A 67 -10.71 -12.28 -4.89
N TYR A 68 -10.19 -12.82 -3.79
CA TYR A 68 -10.85 -13.84 -2.98
C TYR A 68 -11.58 -13.25 -1.77
N GLY A 69 -11.65 -11.92 -1.67
CA GLY A 69 -12.26 -11.21 -0.55
C GLY A 69 -11.38 -11.17 0.70
N TYR A 70 -10.12 -11.61 0.62
CA TYR A 70 -9.22 -11.56 1.76
C TYR A 70 -8.79 -10.11 2.02
N LYS A 71 -8.92 -9.69 3.28
CA LYS A 71 -8.61 -8.33 3.72
C LYS A 71 -7.33 -8.32 4.53
N CYS A 72 -6.51 -7.29 4.38
CA CYS A 72 -5.29 -7.14 5.15
C CYS A 72 -4.72 -5.72 5.09
N SER A 73 -3.86 -5.42 6.05
CA SER A 73 -2.98 -4.24 6.02
C SER A 73 -1.61 -4.64 5.45
N VAL A 74 -1.07 -3.77 4.61
CA VAL A 74 0.26 -3.90 4.01
C VAL A 74 1.31 -3.57 5.07
N SER A 75 2.28 -4.47 5.25
CA SER A 75 3.35 -4.31 6.23
C SER A 75 4.64 -3.73 5.65
N LYS A 76 4.84 -3.79 4.34
CA LYS A 76 6.00 -3.20 3.65
C LYS A 76 5.54 -2.38 2.46
N TYR A 77 5.96 -1.13 2.44
CA TYR A 77 5.78 -0.22 1.33
C TYR A 77 6.99 0.72 1.26
N ARG A 78 7.21 1.31 0.09
CA ARG A 78 8.21 2.35 -0.15
C ARG A 78 7.74 3.23 -1.30
N TYR A 79 7.80 4.53 -1.10
CA TYR A 79 7.70 5.50 -2.18
C TYR A 79 9.11 5.83 -2.69
N ASP A 80 9.27 5.87 -4.00
CA ASP A 80 10.49 6.28 -4.69
C ASP A 80 10.22 7.60 -5.42
N GLU A 81 10.81 8.67 -4.91
CA GLU A 81 10.66 10.03 -5.42
C GLU A 81 11.31 10.25 -6.79
N GLU A 82 12.39 9.51 -7.11
CA GLU A 82 13.16 9.74 -8.33
C GLU A 82 12.39 9.29 -9.57
N ILE A 83 11.63 8.21 -9.44
CA ILE A 83 10.86 7.60 -10.53
C ILE A 83 9.34 7.71 -10.32
N ASP A 84 8.91 8.35 -9.24
CA ASP A 84 7.51 8.57 -8.88
C ASP A 84 6.67 7.29 -8.79
N VAL A 85 7.15 6.35 -7.98
CA VAL A 85 6.56 5.01 -7.86
C VAL A 85 6.30 4.66 -6.41
N LEU A 86 5.10 4.17 -6.12
CA LEU A 86 4.78 3.52 -4.86
C LEU A 86 4.87 2.00 -5.03
N VAL A 87 5.74 1.37 -4.23
CA VAL A 87 5.91 -0.08 -4.18
C VAL A 87 5.35 -0.60 -2.86
N PHE A 88 4.59 -1.68 -2.89
CA PHE A 88 4.18 -2.37 -1.67
C PHE A 88 4.09 -3.87 -1.85
N SER A 89 4.21 -4.62 -0.75
CA SER A 89 4.03 -6.07 -0.78
C SER A 89 2.58 -6.45 -0.53
N HIS A 90 2.10 -7.45 -1.27
CA HIS A 90 0.83 -8.08 -0.95
C HIS A 90 0.96 -8.83 0.37
N CYS A 91 0.02 -8.63 1.28
CA CYS A 91 -0.08 -9.28 2.60
C CYS A 91 -0.36 -10.81 2.56
N GLY A 92 -0.15 -11.46 1.41
CA GLY A 92 -0.81 -12.69 1.02
C GLY A 92 0.08 -13.91 0.94
N ILE A 93 0.98 -14.13 1.89
CA ILE A 93 1.57 -15.45 2.14
C ILE A 93 1.46 -15.75 3.64
N GLY A 94 0.44 -16.52 4.00
CA GLY A 94 0.66 -17.51 5.05
C GLY A 94 1.79 -18.40 4.54
N GLN A 95 2.91 -18.45 5.28
CA GLN A 95 4.17 -19.13 4.97
C GLN A 95 4.00 -20.66 4.78
N LYS A 96 3.15 -21.11 3.85
CA LYS A 96 2.99 -22.54 3.56
C LYS A 96 4.15 -23.09 2.74
N SER A 97 4.98 -22.22 2.15
CA SER A 97 6.15 -22.60 1.35
C SER A 97 7.35 -21.73 1.75
N LYS A 98 8.45 -22.38 2.15
CA LYS A 98 9.75 -21.75 2.38
C LYS A 98 10.34 -21.07 1.13
N ASN A 99 9.75 -21.33 -0.05
CA ASN A 99 10.20 -20.84 -1.36
C ASN A 99 9.17 -19.90 -2.01
N SER A 100 8.38 -19.19 -1.22
CA SER A 100 7.38 -18.25 -1.75
C SER A 100 8.03 -16.89 -2.02
N PHE A 101 7.93 -16.43 -3.27
CA PHE A 101 8.39 -15.10 -3.67
C PHE A 101 7.38 -14.05 -3.22
N GLU A 102 7.87 -12.96 -2.61
CA GLU A 102 7.04 -11.83 -2.23
C GLU A 102 6.38 -11.22 -3.49
N ILE A 103 5.05 -11.10 -3.47
CA ILE A 103 4.30 -10.46 -4.54
C ILE A 103 4.41 -8.95 -4.32
N MET A 104 5.14 -8.27 -5.20
CA MET A 104 5.30 -6.82 -5.14
C MET A 104 4.37 -6.14 -6.13
N GLN A 105 3.72 -5.09 -5.65
CA GLN A 105 2.88 -4.20 -6.42
C GLN A 105 3.69 -2.92 -6.67
N VAL A 106 3.79 -2.51 -7.93
CA VAL A 106 4.51 -1.31 -8.36
C VAL A 106 3.49 -0.42 -9.04
N MET A 107 3.24 0.78 -8.51
CA MET A 107 2.19 1.65 -9.03
C MET A 107 2.56 3.12 -9.19
N THR A 108 1.97 3.73 -10.21
CA THR A 108 2.03 5.15 -10.54
C THR A 108 0.62 5.72 -10.64
N VAL A 109 0.48 7.04 -10.57
CA VAL A 109 -0.77 7.73 -10.94
C VAL A 109 -0.56 8.32 -12.33
N ASP A 110 -1.47 8.05 -13.26
CA ASP A 110 -1.40 8.63 -14.61
C ASP A 110 -1.94 10.06 -14.68
N LEU A 111 -1.87 10.67 -15.87
CA LEU A 111 -2.33 12.04 -16.11
C LEU A 111 -3.84 12.23 -15.91
N GLU A 112 -4.62 11.14 -15.93
CA GLU A 112 -6.07 11.15 -15.68
C GLU A 112 -6.39 10.96 -14.19
N GLY A 113 -5.37 10.78 -13.35
CA GLY A 113 -5.54 10.54 -11.92
C GLY A 113 -5.89 9.08 -11.58
N LYS A 114 -5.74 8.14 -12.51
CA LYS A 114 -5.95 6.71 -12.27
C LYS A 114 -4.67 6.06 -11.78
N LEU A 115 -4.80 5.05 -10.93
CA LEU A 115 -3.67 4.20 -10.59
C LEU A 115 -3.36 3.25 -11.75
N GLN A 116 -2.08 3.09 -12.05
CA GLN A 116 -1.56 2.10 -12.97
C GLN A 116 -0.62 1.20 -12.18
N GLY A 117 -0.95 -0.08 -12.09
CA GLY A 117 -0.23 -1.01 -11.25
C GLY A 117 0.31 -2.20 -12.03
N ARG A 118 1.47 -2.69 -11.58
CA ARG A 118 2.13 -3.89 -12.07
C ARG A 118 2.42 -4.82 -10.92
N VAL A 119 2.05 -6.08 -11.07
CA VAL A 119 2.47 -7.14 -10.16
C VAL A 119 3.79 -7.72 -10.66
N LYS A 120 4.82 -7.71 -9.80
CA LYS A 120 6.05 -8.45 -10.03
C LYS A 120 6.02 -9.72 -9.19
N SER A 121 5.95 -10.86 -9.86
CA SER A 121 6.16 -12.20 -9.26
C SER A 121 7.30 -12.93 -9.95
N TYR A 122 7.65 -14.13 -9.49
CA TYR A 122 8.77 -14.93 -10.01
C TYR A 122 8.61 -15.41 -11.47
N LYS A 123 7.41 -15.29 -12.06
CA LYS A 123 7.11 -15.77 -13.42
C LYS A 123 6.23 -14.86 -14.26
N THR A 124 5.73 -13.75 -13.73
CA THR A 124 4.68 -12.98 -14.41
C THR A 124 4.70 -11.49 -14.08
N PHE A 125 4.47 -10.69 -15.14
CA PHE A 125 4.02 -9.31 -15.11
C PHE A 125 2.51 -9.26 -15.38
N PHE A 126 1.72 -8.89 -14.38
CA PHE A 126 0.28 -8.63 -14.52
C PHE A 126 0.05 -7.13 -14.36
N GLN A 127 -0.85 -6.55 -15.16
CA GLN A 127 -1.21 -5.13 -15.06
C GLN A 127 -2.64 -4.96 -14.56
N TRP A 128 -2.86 -3.89 -13.81
CA TRP A 128 -4.16 -3.48 -13.33
C TRP A 128 -4.28 -1.96 -13.35
N CYS A 129 -5.50 -1.45 -13.44
CA CYS A 129 -5.80 -0.04 -13.31
C CYS A 129 -6.72 0.20 -12.11
N GLY A 130 -6.56 1.33 -11.44
CA GLY A 130 -7.37 1.73 -10.30
C GLY A 130 -8.09 3.04 -10.54
N GLU A 131 -9.39 3.04 -10.27
CA GLU A 131 -10.22 4.24 -10.29
C GLU A 131 -10.54 4.67 -8.87
N LYS A 132 -10.38 5.96 -8.60
CA LYS A 132 -10.65 6.53 -7.28
C LYS A 132 -12.15 6.50 -7.02
N LEU A 133 -12.54 6.00 -5.85
CA LEU A 133 -13.90 6.10 -5.36
C LEU A 133 -14.22 7.56 -5.02
N LYS A 134 -15.42 8.00 -5.37
CA LYS A 134 -15.93 9.35 -5.09
C LYS A 134 -16.31 9.52 -3.63
#